data_AF-A0A550GQA3-F1
#
_entry.id   AF-A0A550GQA3-F1
#
_cell.length_a   1.000
_cell.length_b   1.000
_cell.length_c   1.000
_cell.angle_alpha   90.00
_cell.angle_beta   90.00
_cell.angle_gamma   90.00
#
_symmetry.space_group_name_H-M   'P 1'
#
loop_
_entity.id
_entity.type
_entity.pdbx_description
1 polymer ?
#
loop_
_entity_poly.entity_id
_entity_poly.type
_entity_poly.pdbx_seq_one_letter_code
_entity_poly.pdbx_strand_id
1 'polypeptide(L)'
;MRGKKFETFAVAVFSVFIFVFFYTILSMNGLVLGNDPAVHLQRADFFLSTGKIPISDIAWYPPLYHIFLSTLIAFTGAIEIESLIFLIKTFTVLIDWLLIFSVYLLGSKFFNKKIG
;
A
#
# COMPACT_ATOMS: atom_id res chain seq x y z
N MET A 1 -28.16 -13.89 -11.18
CA MET A 1 -28.13 -12.88 -10.08
C MET A 1 -27.51 -13.38 -8.78
N ARG A 2 -27.74 -14.64 -8.36
CA ARG A 2 -27.24 -15.18 -7.07
C ARG A 2 -25.69 -15.32 -7.02
N GLY A 3 -25.07 -15.74 -8.13
CA GLY A 3 -23.61 -15.91 -8.23
C GLY A 3 -22.81 -14.60 -8.09
N LYS A 4 -23.21 -13.53 -8.78
CA LYS A 4 -22.52 -12.22 -8.68
C LYS A 4 -22.50 -11.66 -7.25
N LYS A 5 -23.60 -11.78 -6.50
CA LYS A 5 -23.65 -11.31 -5.10
C LYS A 5 -22.70 -12.10 -4.20
N PHE A 6 -22.57 -13.40 -4.43
CA PHE A 6 -21.64 -14.25 -3.70
C PHE A 6 -20.18 -13.91 -4.03
N GLU A 7 -19.85 -13.70 -5.31
CA GLU A 7 -18.51 -13.27 -5.74
C GLU A 7 -18.12 -11.93 -5.11
N THR A 8 -19.01 -10.93 -5.13
CA THR A 8 -18.76 -9.64 -4.49
C THR A 8 -18.54 -9.78 -2.98
N PHE A 9 -19.35 -10.59 -2.31
CA PHE A 9 -19.19 -10.86 -0.89
C PHE A 9 -17.85 -11.53 -0.59
N ALA A 10 -17.47 -12.55 -1.36
CA ALA A 10 -16.19 -13.24 -1.20
C ALA A 10 -15.00 -12.28 -1.41
N VAL A 11 -15.04 -11.43 -2.44
CA VAL A 11 -14.01 -10.41 -2.68
C VAL A 11 -13.93 -9.42 -1.52
N ALA A 12 -15.06 -8.98 -0.97
CA ALA A 12 -15.08 -8.07 0.17
C ALA A 12 -14.46 -8.71 1.43
N VAL A 13 -14.87 -9.94 1.77
CA VAL A 13 -14.31 -10.69 2.91
C VAL A 13 -12.81 -10.91 2.72
N PHE A 14 -12.38 -11.32 1.52
CA PHE A 14 -10.96 -11.55 1.23
C PHE A 14 -10.15 -10.25 1.29
N SER A 15 -10.73 -9.12 0.85
CA SER A 15 -10.09 -7.80 0.95
C SER A 15 -9.88 -7.39 2.41
N VAL A 16 -10.89 -7.59 3.26
CA VAL A 16 -10.77 -7.33 4.70
C VAL A 16 -9.75 -8.27 5.34
N PHE A 17 -9.73 -9.54 4.95
CA PHE A 17 -8.76 -10.51 5.45
C PHE A 17 -7.33 -10.11 5.09
N ILE A 18 -7.04 -9.80 3.82
CA ILE A 18 -5.74 -9.27 3.37
C ILE A 18 -5.38 -8.06 4.22
N PHE A 19 -6.31 -7.10 4.33
CA PHE A 19 -6.04 -5.87 5.05
C PHE A 19 -5.60 -6.14 6.50
N VAL A 20 -6.41 -6.88 7.24
CA VAL A 20 -6.14 -7.21 8.64
C VAL A 20 -4.86 -8.03 8.77
N PHE A 21 -4.65 -9.03 7.92
CA PHE A 21 -3.50 -9.92 7.99
C PHE A 21 -2.18 -9.16 7.79
N PHE A 22 -2.03 -8.44 6.67
CA PHE A 22 -0.80 -7.71 6.37
C PHE A 22 -0.59 -6.53 7.31
N TYR A 23 -1.65 -5.81 7.69
CA TYR A 23 -1.54 -4.71 8.64
C TYR A 23 -1.06 -5.20 10.02
N THR A 24 -1.55 -6.37 10.45
CA THR A 24 -1.12 -7.00 11.70
C THR A 24 0.36 -7.39 11.64
N ILE A 25 0.80 -8.00 10.53
CA ILE A 25 2.23 -8.35 10.31
C ILE A 25 3.11 -7.10 10.38
N LEU A 26 2.75 -6.04 9.67
CA LEU A 26 3.48 -4.77 9.69
C LEU A 26 3.48 -4.09 11.07
N SER A 27 2.56 -4.47 11.94
CA SER A 27 2.42 -3.91 13.29
C SER A 27 3.03 -4.78 14.38
N MET A 28 3.63 -5.93 14.06
CA MET A 28 4.29 -6.80 15.04
C MET A 28 5.47 -6.11 15.75
N ASN A 29 6.12 -5.16 15.09
CA ASN A 29 7.20 -4.34 15.67
C ASN A 29 6.68 -3.06 16.37
N GLY A 30 5.36 -2.93 16.55
CA GLY A 30 4.71 -1.79 17.22
C GLY A 30 4.74 -0.50 16.39
N LEU A 31 5.02 0.61 17.08
CA LEU A 31 5.19 1.96 16.51
C LEU A 31 6.59 2.20 15.96
N VAL A 32 7.54 1.28 16.19
CA VAL A 32 8.90 1.43 15.67
C VAL A 32 8.86 1.15 14.16
N LEU A 33 8.93 2.22 13.38
CA LEU A 33 9.23 2.12 11.96
C LEU A 33 10.61 1.48 11.81
N GLY A 34 10.70 0.41 11.03
CA GLY A 34 11.99 -0.06 10.55
C GLY A 34 12.70 1.06 9.78
N ASN A 35 13.99 0.86 9.49
CA ASN A 35 14.79 1.83 8.75
C ASN A 35 14.13 2.23 7.42
N ASP A 36 13.67 1.25 6.64
CA ASP A 36 13.15 1.52 5.30
C ASP A 36 11.83 2.31 5.32
N PRO A 37 10.80 1.96 6.12
CA PRO A 37 9.62 2.80 6.31
C PRO A 37 9.93 4.24 6.75
N ALA A 38 10.92 4.45 7.62
CA ALA A 38 11.35 5.78 8.03
C ALA A 38 11.94 6.58 6.86
N VAL A 39 12.77 5.95 6.04
CA VAL A 39 13.33 6.56 4.81
C VAL A 39 12.21 6.91 3.83
N HIS A 40 11.20 6.05 3.67
CA HIS A 40 10.06 6.36 2.80
C HIS A 40 9.28 7.59 3.27
N LEU A 41 9.03 7.72 4.57
CA LEU A 41 8.37 8.92 5.12
C LEU A 41 9.23 10.17 4.97
N GLN A 42 10.53 10.08 5.26
CA GLN A 42 11.45 11.21 5.09
C GLN A 42 11.47 11.72 3.64
N ARG A 43 11.47 10.81 2.66
CA ARG A 43 11.45 11.19 1.23
C ARG A 43 10.11 11.76 0.81
N ALA A 44 9.00 11.23 1.31
CA ALA A 44 7.69 11.79 1.06
C ALA A 44 7.55 13.22 1.62
N ASP A 45 8.03 13.45 2.85
CA ASP A 45 8.07 14.79 3.45
C ASP A 45 8.97 15.76 2.65
N PHE A 46 10.11 15.26 2.15
CA PHE A 46 10.97 16.04 1.25
C PHE A 46 10.24 16.45 -0.04
N PHE A 47 9.46 15.55 -0.66
CA PHE A 47 8.70 15.87 -1.88
C PHE A 47 7.63 16.94 -1.59
N LEU A 48 6.95 16.84 -0.44
CA LEU A 48 5.93 17.82 -0.01
C LEU A 48 6.53 19.19 0.28
N SER A 49 7.63 19.24 1.02
CA SER A 49 8.26 20.49 1.44
C SER A 49 8.97 21.22 0.30
N THR A 50 9.53 20.49 -0.66
CA THR A 50 10.34 21.09 -1.74
C THR A 50 9.64 21.17 -3.09
N GLY A 51 8.60 20.36 -3.31
CA GLY A 51 7.96 20.18 -4.62
C GLY A 51 8.88 19.56 -5.67
N LYS A 52 9.99 18.92 -5.25
CA LYS A 52 11.03 18.39 -6.14
C LYS A 52 11.24 16.90 -5.94
N ILE A 53 11.54 16.22 -7.03
CA ILE A 53 11.99 14.81 -7.04
C ILE A 53 13.47 14.81 -7.42
N PRO A 54 14.39 14.47 -6.50
CA PRO A 54 15.82 14.45 -6.80
C PRO A 54 16.13 13.40 -7.87
N ILE A 55 16.80 13.82 -8.95
CA ILE A 55 17.22 12.90 -10.01
C ILE A 55 18.20 11.84 -9.48
N SER A 56 19.01 12.19 -8.47
CA SER A 56 19.92 11.26 -7.77
C SER A 56 19.21 10.05 -7.18
N ASP A 57 17.93 10.20 -6.80
CA ASP A 57 17.19 9.17 -6.08
C ASP A 57 16.53 8.18 -7.05
N ILE A 58 16.28 8.58 -8.31
CA ILE A 58 15.60 7.74 -9.32
C ILE A 58 16.33 6.42 -9.55
N ALA A 59 17.66 6.42 -9.48
CA ALA A 59 18.48 5.22 -9.70
C ALA A 59 18.40 4.22 -8.53
N TRP A 60 18.16 4.71 -7.31
CA TRP A 60 18.12 3.88 -6.10
C TRP A 60 16.70 3.48 -5.71
N TYR A 61 15.72 4.37 -5.89
CA TYR A 61 14.33 4.15 -5.53
C TYR A 61 13.39 4.81 -6.55
N PRO A 62 12.54 4.05 -7.25
CA PRO A 62 11.53 4.63 -8.12
C PRO A 62 10.61 5.58 -7.34
N PRO A 63 10.37 6.81 -7.83
CA PRO A 63 9.72 7.87 -7.03
C PRO A 63 8.23 7.63 -6.82
N LEU A 64 7.63 6.68 -7.54
CA LEU A 64 6.18 6.46 -7.56
C LEU A 64 5.60 6.21 -6.16
N TYR A 65 6.26 5.37 -5.36
CA TYR A 65 5.81 5.07 -4.00
C TYR A 65 5.78 6.34 -3.15
N HIS A 66 6.86 7.14 -3.18
CA HIS A 66 6.97 8.37 -2.41
C HIS A 66 6.00 9.45 -2.91
N ILE A 67 5.74 9.54 -4.22
CA ILE A 67 4.73 10.44 -4.78
C ILE A 67 3.34 10.11 -4.24
N PHE A 68 2.94 8.84 -4.26
CA PHE A 68 1.64 8.43 -3.73
C PHE A 68 1.55 8.62 -2.22
N LEU A 69 2.60 8.27 -1.47
CA LEU A 69 2.64 8.49 -0.03
C LEU A 69 2.55 9.99 0.31
N SER A 70 3.29 10.85 -0.39
CA SER A 70 3.20 12.31 -0.27
C SER A 70 1.78 12.80 -0.55
N THR A 71 1.17 12.29 -1.63
CA THR A 71 -0.20 12.62 -2.01
C THR A 71 -1.19 12.24 -0.90
N LEU A 72 -1.07 11.05 -0.32
CA LEU A 72 -1.90 10.61 0.81
C LEU A 72 -1.72 11.48 2.05
N ILE A 73 -0.48 11.86 2.38
CA ILE A 73 -0.18 12.75 3.49
C ILE A 73 -0.81 14.13 3.24
N ALA A 74 -0.67 14.69 2.05
CA ALA A 74 -1.27 15.97 1.68
C ALA A 74 -2.81 15.95 1.72
N PHE A 75 -3.44 14.88 1.25
CA PHE A 75 -4.90 14.74 1.28
C PHE A 75 -5.46 14.57 2.68
N THR A 76 -4.76 13.84 3.55
CA THR A 76 -5.22 13.60 4.92
C THR A 76 -4.80 14.69 5.90
N GLY A 77 -3.81 15.51 5.55
CA GLY A 77 -3.24 16.52 6.45
C GLY A 77 -2.53 15.90 7.66
N ALA A 78 -2.01 14.68 7.53
CA ALA A 78 -1.35 13.97 8.63
C ALA A 78 0.00 14.63 8.97
N ILE A 79 0.15 15.01 10.25
CA ILE A 79 1.37 15.65 10.78
C ILE A 79 1.99 14.80 11.90
N GLU A 80 1.14 14.18 12.72
CA GLU A 80 1.56 13.34 13.84
C GLU A 80 2.18 12.02 13.36
N ILE A 81 3.22 11.56 14.07
CA ILE A 81 3.97 10.36 13.70
C ILE A 81 3.07 9.12 13.67
N GLU A 82 2.11 9.00 14.58
CA GLU A 82 1.15 7.88 14.60
C GLU A 82 0.29 7.87 13.34
N SER A 83 -0.12 9.04 12.87
CA SER A 83 -0.92 9.18 11.64
C SER A 83 -0.08 8.85 10.40
N LEU A 84 1.19 9.27 10.37
CA LEU A 84 2.13 8.92 9.30
C LEU A 84 2.43 7.42 9.26
N ILE A 85 2.62 6.79 10.43
CA ILE A 85 2.81 5.34 10.57
C ILE A 85 1.57 4.59 10.08
N PHE A 86 0.39 5.07 10.45
CA PHE A 86 -0.87 4.49 9.98
C PHE A 86 -0.94 4.55 8.45
N LEU A 87 -0.69 5.71 7.86
CA LEU A 87 -0.74 5.91 6.40
C LEU A 87 0.23 5.02 5.64
N ILE A 88 1.50 4.97 6.05
CA ILE A 88 2.49 4.15 5.33
C ILE A 88 2.16 2.65 5.43
N LYS A 89 1.67 2.18 6.59
CA LYS A 89 1.23 0.79 6.76
C LYS A 89 0.01 0.49 5.89
N THR A 90 -1.01 1.34 5.95
CA THR A 90 -2.22 1.22 5.13
C THR A 90 -1.89 1.24 3.64
N PHE A 91 -1.01 2.14 3.20
CA PHE A 91 -0.59 2.22 1.80
C PHE A 91 0.17 0.97 1.36
N THR A 92 1.06 0.44 2.20
CA THR A 92 1.77 -0.81 1.93
C THR A 92 0.80 -1.98 1.78
N VAL A 93 -0.18 -2.10 2.67
CA VAL A 93 -1.23 -3.13 2.61
C VAL A 93 -2.09 -3.00 1.35
N LEU A 94 -2.39 -1.77 0.91
CA LEU A 94 -3.11 -1.53 -0.34
C LEU A 94 -2.32 -2.00 -1.57
N ILE A 95 -1.00 -1.83 -1.57
CA ILE A 95 -0.14 -2.35 -2.63
C ILE A 95 -0.14 -3.88 -2.62
N ASP A 96 -0.03 -4.53 -1.46
CA ASP A 96 -0.13 -5.99 -1.34
C ASP A 96 -1.48 -6.52 -1.83
N TRP A 97 -2.56 -5.80 -1.49
CA TRP A 97 -3.89 -6.08 -1.99
C TRP A 97 -3.94 -6.01 -3.53
N LEU A 98 -3.45 -4.92 -4.13
CA LEU A 98 -3.38 -4.76 -5.59
C LEU A 98 -2.54 -5.86 -6.25
N LEU A 99 -1.44 -6.26 -5.63
CA LEU A 99 -0.57 -7.32 -6.13
C LEU A 99 -1.30 -8.67 -6.17
N ILE A 100 -1.96 -9.05 -5.07
CA ILE A 100 -2.72 -10.31 -4.99
C ILE A 100 -3.82 -10.34 -6.06
N PHE A 101 -4.60 -9.27 -6.21
CA PHE A 101 -5.63 -9.20 -7.24
C PHE A 101 -5.04 -9.18 -8.65
N SER A 102 -3.88 -8.56 -8.86
CA SER A 102 -3.18 -8.59 -10.15
C SER A 102 -2.74 -10.01 -10.50
N VAL A 103 -2.18 -10.76 -9.54
CA VAL A 103 -1.80 -12.16 -9.71
C VAL A 103 -3.04 -13.02 -9.99
N TYR A 104 -4.13 -12.83 -9.26
CA TYR A 104 -5.41 -13.51 -9.52
C TYR A 104 -5.90 -13.26 -10.96
N LEU A 105 -5.88 -12.00 -11.42
CA LEU A 105 -6.34 -11.63 -12.76
C LEU A 105 -5.45 -12.24 -13.85
N LEU A 106 -4.13 -12.25 -13.65
CA LEU A 106 -3.19 -12.88 -14.56
C LEU A 106 -3.40 -14.40 -14.59
N GLY A 107 -3.47 -15.05 -13.43
CA GLY A 107 -3.73 -16.49 -13.30
C GLY A 107 -5.05 -16.88 -13.96
N SER A 108 -6.11 -16.12 -13.69
CA SER A 108 -7.42 -16.32 -14.30
C SER A 108 -7.40 -16.20 -15.82
N LYS A 109 -6.61 -15.26 -16.36
CA LYS A 109 -6.49 -15.01 -17.80
C LYS A 109 -5.75 -16.15 -18.53
N PHE A 110 -4.65 -16.65 -17.96
CA PHE A 110 -3.81 -17.65 -18.62
C PHE A 110 -4.21 -19.09 -18.30
N PHE A 111 -4.76 -19.34 -17.11
CA PHE A 111 -4.99 -20.69 -16.59
C PHE A 111 -6.44 -20.97 -16.21
N ASN A 112 -7.38 -20.04 -16.39
CA ASN A 112 -8.79 -20.07 -15.96
C ASN A 112 -9.05 -19.66 -14.48
N LYS A 113 -10.30 -19.28 -14.20
CA LYS A 113 -10.78 -18.77 -12.89
C LYS A 113 -10.73 -19.77 -11.72
N LYS A 114 -10.53 -21.06 -11.98
CA LYS A 114 -10.39 -22.07 -10.90
C LYS A 114 -8.95 -22.16 -10.40
N ILE A 115 -7.98 -21.77 -11.24
CA ILE A 115 -6.55 -21.83 -10.94
C ILE A 115 -6.02 -20.49 -10.45
N GLY A 116 -6.47 -19.39 -11.06
CA GLY A 116 -6.21 -18.04 -10.57
C GLY A 116 -6.93 -17.78 -9.26
#